data_AF-A0A1F6F3S7-F1
#
_entry.id   AF-A0A1F6F3S7-F1
#
_cell.length_a   1.000
_cell.length_b   1.000
_cell.length_c   1.000
_cell.angle_alpha   90.00
_cell.angle_beta   90.00
_cell.angle_gamma   90.00
#
_symmetry.space_group_name_H-M   'P 1'
#
loop_
_entity.id
_entity.type
_entity.pdbx_description
1 polymer ?
#
loop_
_entity_poly.entity_id
_entity_poly.type
_entity_poly.pdbx_seq_one_letter_code
_entity_poly.pdbx_strand_id
1 'polypeptide(L)'
;MNRGFISIPVVIVILIVSLAGGAAVYYQAQRSKEKIETAAPFSSNTSAGEQSATSSVVSLALRTRNQSQAAQKLPPESPGHRIDAISDMQQQFAVLEGEIQNAQEKKIFFSPEHAARILSDLTTIEAQGYAKSDVERLRQRVYELSPHLQDQTKQNQSSPQAYMSAAQSNCKSNPSPIFTNDITDMSRVNYIGPPPTMGAGPSLKTHGYIGTDHVRVPLYAPAAMTLESGSHYIGGPYMMEFRVSCEVRVRFGHVTEPAEEIKKLLPSEPKQDSRTQELTPITFAAGDLVGYTTGTDLAGNWDFGVYNSVVRNRYADDPNWSESTTYTTAVCPFDYFTEKLKPVYFAKFNPAMLGGNPPHGESFCKM
;
A
#
# COMPACT_ATOMS: atom_id res chain seq x y z
N MET A 1 45.89 -31.76 -35.07
CA MET A 1 45.92 -31.84 -33.59
C MET A 1 46.39 -30.49 -33.06
N ASN A 2 45.48 -29.69 -32.51
CA ASN A 2 45.78 -28.70 -31.48
C ASN A 2 44.45 -28.25 -30.84
N ARG A 3 44.33 -28.53 -29.54
CA ARG A 3 43.36 -27.96 -28.58
C ARG A 3 43.77 -26.48 -28.40
N GLY A 4 42.90 -25.50 -28.27
CA GLY A 4 41.85 -25.32 -27.27
C GLY A 4 41.95 -23.87 -26.73
N PHE A 5 40.94 -23.44 -25.97
CA PHE A 5 40.71 -22.11 -25.37
C PHE A 5 39.90 -21.11 -26.20
N ILE A 6 38.58 -21.19 -26.02
CA ILE A 6 37.67 -20.05 -26.17
C ILE A 6 37.43 -19.55 -24.73
N SER A 7 37.90 -18.32 -24.43
CA SER A 7 37.55 -17.60 -23.21
C SER A 7 36.18 -16.97 -23.37
N ILE A 8 35.24 -17.31 -22.50
CA ILE A 8 33.97 -16.60 -22.32
C ILE A 8 34.17 -15.65 -21.13
N PRO A 9 33.92 -14.33 -21.26
CA PRO A 9 33.87 -13.47 -20.10
C PRO A 9 32.56 -13.71 -19.36
N VAL A 10 32.70 -14.22 -18.13
CA VAL A 10 31.65 -14.28 -17.11
C VAL A 10 31.35 -12.86 -16.65
N VAL A 11 30.24 -12.30 -17.11
CA VAL A 11 29.65 -11.09 -16.54
C VAL A 11 28.66 -11.54 -15.47
N ILE A 12 29.15 -11.69 -14.23
CA ILE A 12 28.29 -11.75 -13.05
C ILE A 12 28.00 -10.30 -12.66
N VAL A 13 26.81 -9.82 -13.03
CA VAL A 13 26.21 -8.65 -12.40
C VAL A 13 25.24 -9.19 -11.36
N ILE A 14 25.64 -9.08 -10.09
CA ILE A 14 24.76 -9.34 -8.95
C ILE A 14 23.73 -8.20 -8.92
N LEU A 15 22.49 -8.52 -9.29
CA LEU A 15 21.33 -7.65 -9.11
C LEU A 15 20.86 -7.76 -7.66
N ILE A 16 21.17 -6.74 -6.86
CA ILE A 16 20.47 -6.45 -5.59
C ILE A 16 19.39 -5.43 -5.93
N VAL A 17 18.17 -5.87 -6.25
CA VAL A 17 17.00 -4.99 -6.22
C VAL A 17 15.80 -5.80 -5.69
N SER A 18 15.14 -5.23 -4.69
CA SER A 18 13.82 -5.60 -4.11
C SER A 18 13.69 -6.88 -3.26
N LEU A 19 14.33 -6.94 -2.08
CA LEU A 19 14.11 -8.00 -1.07
C LEU A 19 13.80 -7.50 0.36
N ALA A 20 13.84 -6.19 0.66
CA ALA A 20 13.94 -5.74 2.05
C ALA A 20 12.60 -5.49 2.79
N GLY A 21 11.45 -5.50 2.10
CA GLY A 21 10.14 -5.26 2.74
C GLY A 21 9.67 -6.41 3.63
N GLY A 22 9.70 -7.64 3.12
CA GLY A 22 9.36 -8.83 3.91
C GLY A 22 10.33 -9.05 5.08
N ALA A 23 11.61 -8.73 4.88
CA ALA A 23 12.63 -8.82 5.93
C ALA A 23 12.28 -7.98 7.15
N ALA A 24 11.94 -6.70 6.96
CA ALA A 24 11.67 -5.79 8.07
C ALA A 24 10.45 -6.24 8.90
N VAL A 25 9.41 -6.74 8.23
CA VAL A 25 8.20 -7.31 8.87
C VAL A 25 8.53 -8.60 9.61
N TYR A 26 9.32 -9.49 9.00
CA TYR A 26 9.80 -10.72 9.63
C TYR A 26 10.66 -10.42 10.88
N TYR A 27 11.61 -9.48 10.78
CA TYR A 27 12.45 -9.08 11.91
C TYR A 27 11.64 -8.45 13.05
N GLN A 28 10.61 -7.66 12.76
CA GLN A 28 9.70 -7.13 13.79
C GLN A 28 8.85 -8.25 14.44
N ALA A 29 8.39 -9.22 13.65
CA ALA A 29 7.64 -10.38 14.15
C ALA A 29 8.51 -11.33 15.00
N GLN A 30 9.76 -11.60 14.60
CA GLN A 30 10.70 -12.41 15.37
C GLN A 30 11.11 -11.73 16.68
N ARG A 31 11.39 -10.41 16.64
CA ARG A 31 11.78 -9.65 17.84
C ARG A 31 10.64 -9.51 18.86
N SER A 32 9.38 -9.57 18.41
CA SER A 32 8.22 -9.61 19.31
C SER A 32 8.00 -11.01 19.89
N LYS A 33 8.22 -12.09 19.12
CA LYS A 33 8.25 -13.46 19.66
C LYS A 33 9.32 -13.62 20.76
N GLU A 34 10.55 -13.15 20.54
CA GLU A 34 11.62 -13.19 21.57
C GLU A 34 11.24 -12.41 22.83
N LYS A 35 10.58 -11.24 22.71
CA LYS A 35 10.14 -10.44 23.86
C LYS A 35 9.00 -11.10 24.66
N ILE A 36 8.21 -11.98 24.03
CA ILE A 36 7.12 -12.71 24.69
C ILE A 36 7.65 -14.00 25.32
N GLU A 37 8.57 -14.71 24.66
CA GLU A 37 9.19 -15.92 25.20
C GLU A 37 10.21 -15.65 26.33
N THR A 38 10.86 -14.47 26.33
CA THR A 38 11.66 -14.01 27.48
C THR A 38 10.81 -13.49 28.64
N ALA A 39 9.49 -13.49 28.51
CA ALA A 39 8.54 -13.09 29.53
C ALA A 39 7.63 -14.25 29.97
N ALA A 40 8.19 -15.34 30.54
CA ALA A 40 7.46 -16.24 31.43
C ALA A 40 8.40 -17.11 32.30
N PRO A 41 7.96 -17.64 33.48
CA PRO A 41 6.72 -17.41 34.22
C PRO A 41 6.96 -16.90 35.66
N PHE A 42 6.05 -16.10 36.21
CA PHE A 42 5.99 -15.89 37.66
C PHE A 42 5.36 -17.11 38.33
N SER A 43 6.18 -17.74 39.16
CA SER A 43 5.91 -18.94 39.94
C SER A 43 4.76 -18.74 40.94
N SER A 44 3.87 -19.72 40.98
CA SER A 44 2.87 -19.91 42.03
C SER A 44 3.55 -20.23 43.35
N ASN A 45 3.32 -19.41 44.37
CA ASN A 45 3.49 -19.83 45.76
C ASN A 45 2.28 -19.46 46.62
N THR A 46 1.67 -20.54 47.11
CA THR A 46 0.66 -20.62 48.15
C THR A 46 1.21 -20.13 49.48
N SER A 47 0.51 -19.23 50.18
CA SER A 47 0.43 -19.29 51.65
C SER A 47 -0.83 -18.60 52.14
N ALA A 48 -1.52 -19.29 53.04
CA ALA A 48 -2.69 -18.84 53.75
C ALA A 48 -2.33 -17.70 54.74
N GLY A 49 -3.25 -16.77 54.93
CA GLY A 49 -3.12 -15.67 55.88
C GLY A 49 -4.42 -14.90 55.98
N GLU A 50 -5.18 -15.22 57.02
CA GLU A 50 -6.50 -14.74 57.41
C GLU A 50 -6.43 -13.33 58.06
N GLN A 51 -7.58 -12.62 58.08
CA GLN A 51 -7.91 -11.43 58.89
C GLN A 51 -7.32 -10.08 58.44
N SER A 52 -7.94 -8.91 58.60
CA SER A 52 -9.28 -8.44 58.98
C SER A 52 -9.29 -6.93 58.69
N ALA A 53 -10.48 -6.35 58.59
CA ALA A 53 -10.76 -4.96 58.27
C ALA A 53 -10.05 -3.91 59.15
N THR A 54 -9.80 -2.72 58.60
CA THR A 54 -10.25 -1.46 59.21
C THR A 54 -10.12 -0.27 58.26
N SER A 55 -11.16 0.56 58.34
CA SER A 55 -11.39 1.85 57.72
C SER A 55 -10.48 2.94 58.31
N SER A 56 -10.07 3.93 57.51
CA SER A 56 -9.97 5.31 58.00
C SER A 56 -10.01 6.32 56.87
N VAL A 57 -11.07 7.12 56.96
CA VAL A 57 -11.40 8.33 56.23
C VAL A 57 -10.49 9.45 56.74
N VAL A 58 -9.83 10.20 55.85
CA VAL A 58 -9.36 11.55 56.16
C VAL A 58 -9.72 12.48 55.00
N SER A 59 -10.81 13.20 55.20
CA SER A 59 -11.16 14.45 54.55
C SER A 59 -10.35 15.61 55.15
N LEU A 60 -9.75 16.48 54.34
CA LEU A 60 -9.60 17.87 54.71
C LEU A 60 -9.67 18.80 53.49
N ALA A 61 -10.26 19.95 53.77
CA ALA A 61 -10.97 20.85 52.89
C ALA A 61 -10.10 21.91 52.19
N LEU A 62 -10.64 22.36 51.05
CA LEU A 62 -10.73 23.73 50.54
C LEU A 62 -9.52 24.68 50.69
N ARG A 63 -8.97 25.05 49.53
CA ARG A 63 -8.53 26.43 49.27
C ARG A 63 -9.07 26.91 47.94
N THR A 64 -10.08 27.76 48.03
CA THR A 64 -10.64 28.57 46.95
C THR A 64 -9.66 29.68 46.56
N ARG A 65 -9.36 29.81 45.26
CA ARG A 65 -8.96 31.09 44.67
C ARG A 65 -9.66 31.25 43.32
N ASN A 66 -10.61 32.19 43.31
CA ASN A 66 -11.13 32.86 42.13
C ASN A 66 -9.98 33.43 41.31
N GLN A 67 -10.00 33.20 39.99
CA GLN A 67 -9.60 34.25 39.05
C GLN A 67 -10.34 34.13 37.71
N SER A 68 -10.76 35.31 37.28
CA SER A 68 -11.67 35.69 36.22
C SER A 68 -11.33 35.15 34.83
N GLN A 69 -12.39 34.90 34.05
CA GLN A 69 -12.39 34.90 32.60
C GLN A 69 -11.82 36.23 32.06
N ALA A 70 -10.96 36.14 31.05
CA ALA A 70 -10.62 37.23 30.14
C ALA A 70 -10.48 36.65 28.73
N ALA A 71 -11.34 37.10 27.82
CA ALA A 71 -11.31 36.77 26.40
C ALA A 71 -10.04 37.35 25.75
N GLN A 72 -9.25 36.51 25.10
CA GLN A 72 -8.15 36.94 24.25
C GLN A 72 -8.68 37.25 22.84
N LYS A 73 -8.44 38.49 22.42
CA LYS A 73 -8.74 39.05 21.10
C LYS A 73 -7.53 38.78 20.20
N LEU A 74 -7.73 38.12 19.05
CA LEU A 74 -6.71 37.89 18.02
C LEU A 74 -6.23 39.24 17.42
N PRO A 75 -4.92 39.40 17.14
CA PRO A 75 -4.40 40.60 16.47
C PRO A 75 -4.61 40.52 14.94
N PRO A 76 -4.68 41.67 14.23
CA PRO A 76 -4.88 41.73 12.78
C PRO A 76 -3.61 41.35 12.00
N GLU A 77 -3.78 40.63 10.89
CA GLU A 77 -2.71 40.27 9.94
C GLU A 77 -2.01 41.51 9.34
N SER A 78 -0.67 41.45 9.28
CA SER A 78 0.18 42.50 8.73
C SER A 78 0.46 42.27 7.22
N PRO A 79 0.44 43.30 6.35
CA PRO A 79 0.59 43.17 4.89
C PRO A 79 1.97 42.73 4.37
N GLY A 80 2.98 42.63 5.25
CA GLY A 80 4.38 42.39 4.85
C GLY A 80 4.68 40.98 4.30
N HIS A 81 3.92 39.96 4.70
CA HIS A 81 4.24 38.56 4.37
C HIS A 81 3.88 38.15 2.94
N ARG A 82 3.02 38.91 2.25
CA ARG A 82 2.52 38.55 0.92
C ARG A 82 3.50 38.90 -0.20
N ILE A 83 4.37 39.89 0.00
CA ILE A 83 5.33 40.36 -1.01
C ILE A 83 6.51 39.38 -1.13
N ASP A 84 6.97 38.83 0.00
CA ASP A 84 8.09 37.87 0.04
C ASP A 84 7.73 36.53 -0.63
N ALA A 85 6.50 36.05 -0.43
CA ALA A 85 6.01 34.80 -1.03
C ALA A 85 5.86 34.89 -2.57
N ILE A 86 5.48 36.06 -3.09
CA ILE A 86 5.38 36.27 -4.55
C ILE A 86 6.77 36.32 -5.19
N SER A 87 7.75 36.92 -4.51
CA SER A 87 9.15 36.97 -4.98
C SER A 87 9.80 35.59 -5.00
N ASP A 88 9.52 34.73 -4.02
CA ASP A 88 10.07 33.38 -3.93
C ASP A 88 9.51 32.46 -5.04
N MET A 89 8.19 32.52 -5.29
CA MET A 89 7.58 31.76 -6.39
C MET A 89 8.11 32.16 -7.77
N GLN A 90 8.34 33.46 -8.01
CA GLN A 90 8.93 33.95 -9.26
C GLN A 90 10.34 33.40 -9.47
N GLN A 91 11.13 33.28 -8.40
CA GLN A 91 12.47 32.71 -8.46
C GLN A 91 12.43 31.20 -8.72
N GLN A 92 11.56 30.46 -8.04
CA GLN A 92 11.38 29.02 -8.26
C GLN A 92 10.91 28.72 -9.69
N PHE A 93 9.97 29.52 -10.21
CA PHE A 93 9.52 29.40 -11.59
C PHE A 93 10.65 29.68 -12.59
N ALA A 94 11.46 30.71 -12.37
CA ALA A 94 12.61 31.03 -13.23
C ALA A 94 13.67 29.91 -13.24
N VAL A 95 13.87 29.21 -12.11
CA VAL A 95 14.76 28.04 -12.04
C VAL A 95 14.24 26.89 -12.90
N LEU A 96 12.95 26.57 -12.80
CA LEU A 96 12.33 25.52 -13.62
C LEU A 96 12.35 25.89 -15.10
N GLU A 97 12.05 27.14 -15.45
CA GLU A 97 12.11 27.64 -16.82
C GLU A 97 13.54 27.52 -17.39
N GLY A 98 14.57 27.90 -16.62
CA GLY A 98 15.96 27.77 -17.03
C GLY A 98 16.41 26.32 -17.20
N GLU A 99 15.93 25.41 -16.34
CA GLU A 99 16.21 23.99 -16.44
C GLU A 99 15.60 23.36 -17.71
N ILE A 100 14.33 23.68 -17.98
CA ILE A 100 13.62 23.22 -19.19
C ILE A 100 14.27 23.79 -20.46
N GLN A 101 14.62 25.07 -20.44
CA GLN A 101 15.27 25.74 -21.56
C GLN A 101 16.65 25.13 -21.87
N ASN A 102 17.45 24.84 -20.84
CA ASN A 102 18.76 24.19 -20.99
C ASN A 102 18.64 22.78 -21.59
N ALA A 103 17.66 22.00 -21.16
CA ALA A 103 17.37 20.68 -21.75
C ALA A 103 16.95 20.81 -23.23
N GLN A 104 16.13 21.81 -23.56
CA GLN A 104 15.68 22.09 -24.92
C GLN A 104 16.85 22.50 -25.84
N GLU A 105 17.73 23.40 -25.39
CA GLU A 105 18.90 23.87 -26.15
C GLU A 105 19.91 22.75 -26.40
N LYS A 106 20.11 21.88 -25.40
CA LYS A 106 21.01 20.72 -25.51
C LYS A 106 20.39 19.51 -26.18
N LYS A 107 19.09 19.57 -26.53
CA LYS A 107 18.32 18.44 -27.09
C LYS A 107 18.40 17.18 -26.21
N ILE A 108 18.35 17.37 -24.89
CA ILE A 108 18.39 16.27 -23.92
C ILE A 108 16.95 15.96 -23.50
N PHE A 109 16.58 14.68 -23.55
CA PHE A 109 15.29 14.22 -23.03
C PHE A 109 15.35 14.02 -21.52
N PHE A 110 14.24 14.30 -20.84
CA PHE A 110 14.10 14.02 -19.41
C PHE A 110 13.90 12.52 -19.16
N SER A 111 14.52 12.01 -18.09
CA SER A 111 14.17 10.69 -17.55
C SER A 111 12.76 10.76 -16.91
N PRO A 112 12.09 9.61 -16.70
CA PRO A 112 10.78 9.57 -16.04
C PRO A 112 10.75 10.26 -14.67
N GLU A 113 11.78 10.06 -13.86
CA GLU A 113 11.89 10.62 -12.51
C GLU A 113 12.12 12.14 -12.57
N HIS A 114 12.91 12.59 -13.54
CA HIS A 114 13.21 14.01 -13.75
C HIS A 114 11.99 14.76 -14.27
N ALA A 115 11.30 14.20 -15.26
CA ALA A 115 10.05 14.75 -15.78
C ALA A 115 8.97 14.82 -14.70
N ALA A 116 8.82 13.75 -13.90
CA ALA A 116 7.87 13.71 -12.79
C ALA A 116 8.16 14.78 -11.73
N ARG A 117 9.44 14.99 -11.37
CA ARG A 117 9.84 16.06 -10.45
C ARG A 117 9.46 17.44 -11.00
N ILE A 118 9.81 17.76 -12.26
CA ILE A 118 9.52 19.08 -12.85
C ILE A 118 8.00 19.31 -12.93
N LEU A 119 7.21 18.30 -13.31
CA LEU A 119 5.74 18.41 -13.36
C LEU A 119 5.12 18.58 -11.96
N SER A 120 5.69 17.94 -10.94
CA SER A 120 5.31 18.13 -9.54
C SER A 120 5.64 19.54 -9.04
N ASP A 121 6.82 20.06 -9.36
CA ASP A 121 7.25 21.42 -8.97
C ASP A 121 6.37 22.48 -9.65
N LEU A 122 6.05 22.31 -10.94
CA LEU A 122 5.11 23.15 -11.69
C LEU A 122 3.69 23.14 -11.09
N THR A 123 3.24 21.97 -10.63
CA THR A 123 1.93 21.81 -9.98
C THR A 123 1.89 22.48 -8.60
N THR A 124 3.00 22.40 -7.85
CA THR A 124 3.17 23.09 -6.58
C THR A 124 3.11 24.61 -6.76
N ILE A 125 3.80 25.14 -7.76
CA ILE A 125 3.82 26.57 -8.07
C ILE A 125 2.45 27.06 -8.56
N GLU A 126 1.72 26.27 -9.36
CA GLU A 126 0.33 26.60 -9.74
C GLU A 126 -0.61 26.64 -8.52
N ALA A 127 -0.50 25.67 -7.62
CA ALA A 127 -1.31 25.59 -6.41
C ALA A 127 -1.04 26.75 -5.44
N GLN A 128 0.18 27.30 -5.45
CA GLN A 128 0.55 28.48 -4.69
C GLN A 128 0.08 29.80 -5.34
N GLY A 129 -0.59 29.73 -6.50
CA GLY A 129 -1.26 30.86 -7.14
C GLY A 129 -0.49 31.52 -8.28
N TYR A 130 0.56 30.87 -8.80
CA TYR A 130 1.28 31.34 -9.99
C TYR A 130 0.40 31.28 -11.25
N ALA A 131 0.72 32.10 -12.25
CA ALA A 131 -0.10 32.23 -13.46
C ALA A 131 -0.21 30.89 -14.21
N LYS A 132 -1.42 30.34 -14.27
CA LYS A 132 -1.70 29.05 -14.92
C LYS A 132 -1.22 28.97 -16.37
N SER A 133 -1.32 30.08 -17.12
CA SER A 133 -0.86 30.16 -18.51
C SER A 133 0.65 29.93 -18.66
N ASP A 134 1.45 30.40 -17.70
CA ASP A 134 2.91 30.25 -17.73
C ASP A 134 3.32 28.85 -17.26
N VAL A 135 2.64 28.30 -16.25
CA VAL A 135 2.84 26.92 -15.80
C VAL A 135 2.51 25.94 -16.93
N GLU A 136 1.38 26.13 -17.62
CA GLU A 136 0.97 25.23 -18.70
C GLU A 136 1.93 25.29 -19.90
N ARG A 137 2.49 26.47 -20.19
CA ARG A 137 3.55 26.62 -21.20
C ARG A 137 4.77 25.76 -20.87
N LEU A 138 5.20 25.71 -19.61
CA LEU A 138 6.34 24.88 -19.19
C LEU A 138 5.99 23.40 -19.16
N ARG A 139 4.78 23.02 -18.70
CA ARG A 139 4.32 21.62 -18.77
C ARG A 139 4.39 21.08 -20.19
N GLN A 140 3.91 21.84 -21.17
CA GLN A 140 3.93 21.44 -22.57
C GLN A 140 5.37 21.17 -23.06
N ARG A 141 6.33 22.01 -22.69
CA ARG A 141 7.76 21.77 -23.02
C ARG A 141 8.33 20.54 -22.33
N VAL A 142 7.93 20.27 -21.09
CA VAL A 142 8.33 19.05 -20.37
C VAL A 142 7.78 17.81 -21.09
N TYR A 143 6.53 17.83 -21.54
CA TYR A 143 5.95 16.76 -22.37
C TYR A 143 6.69 16.57 -23.70
N GLU A 144 7.09 17.66 -24.35
CA GLU A 144 7.91 17.63 -25.58
C GLU A 144 9.27 16.98 -25.37
N LEU A 145 9.90 17.24 -24.22
CA LEU A 145 11.20 16.70 -23.83
C LEU A 145 11.10 15.35 -23.11
N SER A 146 9.90 14.77 -22.99
CA SER A 146 9.63 13.52 -22.28
C SER A 146 8.86 12.54 -23.18
N PRO A 147 9.52 11.90 -24.16
CA PRO A 147 8.85 11.03 -25.14
C PRO A 147 8.06 9.88 -24.49
N HIS A 148 8.48 9.42 -23.31
CA HIS A 148 7.77 8.42 -22.51
C HIS A 148 6.38 8.88 -22.02
N LEU A 149 6.14 10.19 -21.91
CA LEU A 149 4.83 10.77 -21.60
C LEU A 149 3.96 10.97 -22.86
N GLN A 150 4.59 11.09 -24.04
CA GLN A 150 3.88 11.19 -25.33
C GLN A 150 3.28 9.85 -25.76
N ASP A 151 3.95 8.75 -25.44
CA ASP A 151 3.42 7.40 -25.68
C ASP A 151 2.18 7.12 -24.80
N GLN A 152 2.10 7.73 -23.61
CA GLN A 152 0.91 7.70 -22.77
C GLN A 152 -0.23 8.57 -23.31
N THR A 153 0.06 9.73 -23.90
CA THR A 153 -0.98 10.59 -24.52
C THR A 153 -1.48 10.04 -25.85
N LYS A 154 -0.66 9.34 -26.65
CA LYS A 154 -1.14 8.62 -27.84
C LYS A 154 -2.01 7.40 -27.51
N GLN A 155 -1.81 6.77 -26.36
CA GLN A 155 -2.73 5.74 -25.85
C GLN A 155 -3.99 6.33 -25.21
N ASN A 156 -3.94 7.57 -24.71
CA ASN A 156 -5.09 8.25 -24.07
C ASN A 156 -5.90 9.21 -24.98
N GLN A 157 -5.43 9.55 -26.19
CA GLN A 157 -6.13 10.45 -27.13
C GLN A 157 -7.14 9.75 -28.06
N SER A 158 -7.34 8.44 -27.96
CA SER A 158 -8.43 7.73 -28.64
C SER A 158 -9.73 7.65 -27.82
N SER A 159 -9.85 8.40 -26.72
CA SER A 159 -11.08 8.45 -25.92
C SER A 159 -11.65 9.87 -25.86
N PRO A 160 -12.74 10.18 -26.58
CA PRO A 160 -13.71 11.15 -26.10
C PRO A 160 -14.43 10.58 -24.88
N GLN A 161 -14.70 11.45 -23.90
CA GLN A 161 -15.51 11.22 -22.72
C GLN A 161 -16.79 10.41 -23.02
N ALA A 162 -16.76 9.10 -22.75
CA ALA A 162 -17.87 8.22 -22.41
C ALA A 162 -17.46 6.76 -22.65
N TYR A 163 -16.61 6.21 -21.79
CA TYR A 163 -16.41 4.76 -21.73
C TYR A 163 -16.40 4.30 -20.27
N MET A 164 -17.60 4.26 -19.68
CA MET A 164 -17.97 3.09 -18.88
C MET A 164 -17.74 1.89 -19.81
N SER A 165 -16.62 1.18 -19.64
CA SER A 165 -16.27 0.11 -20.56
C SER A 165 -17.33 -0.99 -20.45
N ALA A 166 -17.64 -1.63 -21.58
CA ALA A 166 -18.62 -2.70 -21.67
C ALA A 166 -18.30 -3.94 -20.79
N ALA A 167 -17.19 -3.94 -20.03
CA ALA A 167 -16.93 -4.89 -18.95
C ALA A 167 -17.72 -4.60 -17.65
N GLN A 168 -18.28 -3.40 -17.49
CA GLN A 168 -19.19 -3.04 -16.40
C GLN A 168 -20.63 -3.51 -16.61
N SER A 169 -20.99 -4.05 -17.78
CA SER A 169 -22.38 -4.45 -18.05
C SER A 169 -22.86 -5.68 -17.26
N ASN A 170 -21.95 -6.44 -16.65
CA ASN A 170 -22.26 -7.67 -15.91
C ASN A 170 -21.78 -7.67 -14.44
N CYS A 171 -21.26 -6.55 -13.90
CA CYS A 171 -20.90 -6.50 -12.48
C CYS A 171 -22.15 -6.18 -11.64
N LYS A 172 -22.33 -6.89 -10.51
CA LYS A 172 -23.38 -6.59 -9.54
C LYS A 172 -22.83 -5.58 -8.54
N SER A 173 -23.51 -4.44 -8.39
CA SER A 173 -23.18 -3.45 -7.35
C SER A 173 -23.41 -4.06 -5.97
N ASN A 174 -22.40 -3.96 -5.14
CA ASN A 174 -22.42 -4.28 -3.73
C ASN A 174 -21.17 -3.66 -3.09
N PRO A 175 -21.25 -2.48 -2.44
CA PRO A 175 -20.09 -1.86 -1.81
C PRO A 175 -19.65 -2.55 -0.51
N SER A 176 -20.43 -3.51 0.01
CA SER A 176 -20.19 -4.21 1.27
C SER A 176 -20.50 -5.71 1.16
N PRO A 177 -19.85 -6.46 0.25
CA PRO A 177 -19.94 -7.92 0.20
C PRO A 177 -19.49 -8.52 1.53
N ILE A 178 -20.01 -9.71 1.83
CA ILE A 178 -19.64 -10.47 3.02
C ILE A 178 -18.81 -11.66 2.58
N PHE A 179 -17.63 -11.81 3.20
CA PHE A 179 -16.73 -12.94 3.02
C PHE A 179 -17.17 -14.06 3.97
N THR A 180 -17.71 -15.13 3.40
CA THR A 180 -18.31 -16.26 4.12
C THR A 180 -17.36 -17.43 4.30
N ASN A 181 -16.21 -17.41 3.62
CA ASN A 181 -15.22 -18.48 3.61
C ASN A 181 -13.85 -17.93 3.98
N ASP A 182 -13.03 -18.78 4.60
CA ASP A 182 -11.65 -18.42 4.88
C ASP A 182 -10.83 -18.27 3.59
N ILE A 183 -9.85 -17.37 3.59
CA ILE A 183 -8.92 -17.20 2.45
C ILE A 183 -7.83 -18.27 2.42
N THR A 184 -7.64 -19.00 3.52
CA THR A 184 -6.63 -20.04 3.67
C THR A 184 -6.93 -20.95 4.86
N ASP A 185 -6.10 -21.95 5.11
CA ASP A 185 -6.14 -22.75 6.34
C ASP A 185 -5.61 -21.94 7.53
N MET A 186 -6.53 -21.37 8.32
CA MET A 186 -6.22 -20.53 9.47
C MET A 186 -5.46 -21.24 10.60
N SER A 187 -5.45 -22.57 10.63
CA SER A 187 -4.63 -23.33 11.58
C SER A 187 -3.13 -23.22 11.31
N ARG A 188 -2.76 -22.88 10.06
CA ARG A 188 -1.37 -22.71 9.60
C ARG A 188 -0.90 -21.26 9.59
N VAL A 189 -1.78 -20.32 9.95
CA VAL A 189 -1.43 -18.90 10.01
C VAL A 189 -0.81 -18.60 11.37
N ASN A 190 0.43 -18.11 11.34
CA ASN A 190 1.20 -17.76 12.53
C ASN A 190 0.88 -16.35 13.00
N TYR A 191 0.78 -15.41 12.05
CA TYR A 191 0.46 -14.01 12.33
C TYR A 191 -0.18 -13.35 11.12
N ILE A 192 -0.83 -12.21 11.38
CA ILE A 192 -1.35 -11.30 10.37
C ILE A 192 -0.81 -9.90 10.65
N GLY A 193 -0.19 -9.29 9.64
CA GLY A 193 0.16 -7.87 9.65
C GLY A 193 -0.97 -7.08 9.00
N PRO A 194 -1.79 -6.33 9.75
CA PRO A 194 -2.90 -5.60 9.15
C PRO A 194 -2.40 -4.36 8.39
N PRO A 195 -3.06 -3.96 7.29
CA PRO A 195 -2.66 -2.79 6.51
C PRO A 195 -2.95 -1.47 7.23
N PRO A 196 -2.34 -0.35 6.80
CA PRO A 196 -1.23 -0.31 5.86
C PRO A 196 0.12 -0.51 6.58
N THR A 197 1.10 -0.97 5.84
CA THR A 197 2.48 -1.18 6.30
C THR A 197 3.47 -0.46 5.39
N MET A 198 4.75 -0.43 5.82
CA MET A 198 5.84 0.07 5.00
C MET A 198 6.81 -1.06 4.69
N GLY A 199 7.18 -1.19 3.41
CA GLY A 199 8.36 -1.93 3.02
C GLY A 199 9.64 -1.14 3.33
N ALA A 200 10.79 -1.69 2.95
CA ALA A 200 12.03 -0.92 2.99
C ALA A 200 11.98 0.26 2.00
N GLY A 201 12.38 1.45 2.46
CA GLY A 201 12.26 2.70 1.69
C GLY A 201 10.84 3.27 1.69
N PRO A 202 10.54 4.29 0.87
CA PRO A 202 9.20 4.86 0.73
C PRO A 202 8.30 3.93 -0.11
N SER A 203 8.08 2.70 0.36
CA SER A 203 7.24 1.71 -0.30
C SER A 203 6.01 1.44 0.55
N LEU A 204 4.96 2.25 0.35
CA LEU A 204 3.67 2.06 1.00
C LEU A 204 3.03 0.75 0.56
N LYS A 205 2.53 -0.02 1.53
CA LYS A 205 1.87 -1.31 1.32
C LYS A 205 0.49 -1.23 1.93
N THR A 206 -0.53 -1.19 1.07
CA THR A 206 -1.93 -1.04 1.49
C THR A 206 -2.69 -2.37 1.60
N HIS A 207 -1.99 -3.49 1.55
CA HIS A 207 -2.49 -4.84 1.80
C HIS A 207 -1.98 -5.37 3.14
N GLY A 208 -2.66 -6.38 3.70
CA GLY A 208 -2.18 -7.12 4.85
C GLY A 208 -1.20 -8.22 4.46
N TYR A 209 -0.42 -8.68 5.44
CA TYR A 209 0.45 -9.85 5.31
C TYR A 209 -0.12 -11.02 6.10
N ILE A 210 -0.17 -12.19 5.47
CA ILE A 210 -0.50 -13.46 6.12
C ILE A 210 0.78 -14.26 6.25
N GLY A 211 1.26 -14.47 7.47
CA GLY A 211 2.51 -15.19 7.75
C GLY A 211 2.27 -16.66 8.03
N THR A 212 2.89 -17.54 7.24
CA THR A 212 2.81 -19.00 7.40
C THR A 212 4.17 -19.67 7.61
N ASP A 213 5.24 -18.89 7.75
CA ASP A 213 6.63 -19.35 7.90
C ASP A 213 7.00 -20.41 6.84
N HIS A 214 6.70 -20.10 5.56
CA HIS A 214 6.94 -20.95 4.38
C HIS A 214 6.12 -22.24 4.30
N VAL A 215 5.22 -22.50 5.26
CA VAL A 215 4.29 -23.61 5.14
C VAL A 215 3.40 -23.37 3.92
N ARG A 216 3.34 -24.37 3.04
CA ARG A 216 2.43 -24.38 1.90
C ARG A 216 0.99 -24.40 2.40
N VAL A 217 0.21 -23.41 2.00
CA VAL A 217 -1.20 -23.27 2.37
C VAL A 217 -2.08 -23.12 1.13
N PRO A 218 -3.34 -23.61 1.17
CA PRO A 218 -4.31 -23.35 0.11
C PRO A 218 -4.76 -21.89 0.13
N LEU A 219 -5.14 -21.37 -1.03
CA LEU A 219 -5.81 -20.09 -1.19
C LEU A 219 -7.22 -20.35 -1.68
N TYR A 220 -8.21 -19.80 -0.98
CA TYR A 220 -9.62 -19.96 -1.31
C TYR A 220 -10.29 -18.60 -1.62
N ALA A 221 -11.34 -18.65 -2.42
CA ALA A 221 -12.23 -17.53 -2.65
C ALA A 221 -13.05 -17.22 -1.39
N PRO A 222 -12.90 -16.04 -0.74
CA PRO A 222 -13.66 -15.73 0.47
C PRO A 222 -15.14 -15.41 0.20
N ALA A 223 -15.45 -15.04 -1.04
CA ALA A 223 -16.78 -14.82 -1.58
C ALA A 223 -16.77 -15.20 -3.07
N ALA A 224 -17.95 -15.22 -3.70
CA ALA A 224 -18.00 -15.32 -5.15
C ALA A 224 -17.25 -14.14 -5.79
N MET A 225 -16.33 -14.44 -6.71
CA MET A 225 -15.45 -13.44 -7.30
C MET A 225 -14.99 -13.83 -8.70
N THR A 226 -14.58 -12.85 -9.50
CA THR A 226 -14.12 -13.05 -10.86
C THR A 226 -12.70 -12.53 -11.01
N LEU A 227 -11.75 -13.36 -11.42
CA LEU A 227 -10.40 -12.93 -11.79
C LEU A 227 -10.49 -11.97 -12.98
N GLU A 228 -9.95 -10.76 -12.85
CA GLU A 228 -9.92 -9.75 -13.93
C GLU A 228 -8.50 -9.54 -14.43
N SER A 229 -7.53 -9.47 -13.53
CA SER A 229 -6.15 -9.18 -13.89
C SER A 229 -5.16 -9.98 -13.04
N GLY A 230 -3.94 -10.13 -13.53
CA GLY A 230 -2.87 -10.78 -12.80
C GLY A 230 -1.50 -10.56 -13.42
N SER A 231 -0.45 -11.02 -12.75
CA SER A 231 0.93 -10.94 -13.24
C SER A 231 1.72 -12.19 -12.86
N HIS A 232 2.76 -12.47 -13.64
CA HIS A 232 3.81 -13.44 -13.30
C HIS A 232 5.15 -12.68 -13.25
N TYR A 233 5.80 -12.57 -12.08
CA TYR A 233 6.96 -11.70 -11.86
C TYR A 233 8.00 -12.24 -10.88
N ILE A 234 9.23 -11.74 -10.97
CA ILE A 234 10.34 -12.18 -10.10
C ILE A 234 10.13 -11.67 -8.68
N GLY A 235 10.30 -12.55 -7.67
CA GLY A 235 10.20 -12.19 -6.26
C GLY A 235 8.82 -12.41 -5.63
N GLY A 236 7.89 -13.08 -6.33
CA GLY A 236 6.59 -13.44 -5.78
C GLY A 236 5.61 -13.91 -6.82
N PRO A 237 5.79 -15.11 -7.40
CA PRO A 237 5.65 -15.28 -8.83
C PRO A 237 4.32 -14.78 -9.34
N TYR A 238 3.21 -15.03 -8.64
CA TYR A 238 1.92 -14.58 -9.12
C TYR A 238 1.25 -13.55 -8.21
N MET A 239 0.65 -12.54 -8.84
CA MET A 239 -0.35 -11.66 -8.24
C MET A 239 -1.64 -11.75 -9.03
N MET A 240 -2.77 -11.75 -8.32
CA MET A 240 -4.10 -11.90 -8.90
C MET A 240 -5.04 -10.87 -8.29
N GLU A 241 -5.84 -10.23 -9.14
CA GLU A 241 -6.89 -9.30 -8.72
C GLU A 241 -8.26 -9.80 -9.19
N PHE A 242 -9.15 -9.93 -8.22
CA PHE A 242 -10.49 -10.43 -8.40
C PHE A 242 -11.51 -9.32 -8.15
N ARG A 243 -12.50 -9.22 -9.02
CA ARG A 243 -13.74 -8.50 -8.77
C ARG A 243 -14.63 -9.29 -7.82
N VAL A 244 -15.07 -8.68 -6.74
CA VAL A 244 -16.16 -9.23 -5.91
C VAL A 244 -17.49 -8.54 -6.24
N SER A 245 -17.43 -7.23 -6.49
CA SER A 245 -18.56 -6.40 -6.93
C SER A 245 -18.06 -5.28 -7.85
N CYS A 246 -18.95 -4.41 -8.32
CA CYS A 246 -18.52 -3.24 -9.10
C CYS A 246 -17.56 -2.33 -8.32
N GLU A 247 -17.66 -2.32 -6.98
CA GLU A 247 -16.92 -1.44 -6.10
C GLU A 247 -15.71 -2.12 -5.44
N VAL A 248 -15.82 -3.43 -5.19
CA VAL A 248 -14.88 -4.16 -4.33
C VAL A 248 -14.03 -5.13 -5.13
N ARG A 249 -12.70 -4.98 -4.96
CA ARG A 249 -11.69 -5.90 -5.47
C ARG A 249 -10.91 -6.56 -4.34
N VAL A 250 -10.56 -7.82 -4.55
CA VAL A 250 -9.66 -8.61 -3.69
C VAL A 250 -8.35 -8.84 -4.45
N ARG A 251 -7.21 -8.69 -3.77
CA ARG A 251 -5.90 -9.00 -4.32
C ARG A 251 -5.22 -10.06 -3.49
N PHE A 252 -4.69 -11.07 -4.17
CA PHE A 252 -3.73 -12.03 -3.62
C PHE A 252 -2.37 -11.81 -4.29
N GLY A 253 -1.35 -11.52 -3.50
CA GLY A 253 0.04 -11.37 -3.96
C GLY A 253 0.93 -12.45 -3.38
N HIS A 254 2.09 -12.67 -4.02
CA HIS A 254 3.03 -13.73 -3.66
C HIS A 254 2.39 -15.12 -3.66
N VAL A 255 1.57 -15.42 -4.67
CA VAL A 255 1.05 -16.77 -4.90
C VAL A 255 2.08 -17.58 -5.65
N THR A 256 2.39 -18.79 -5.18
CA THR A 256 3.44 -19.63 -5.78
C THR A 256 2.91 -20.65 -6.77
N GLU A 257 1.69 -21.14 -6.55
CA GLU A 257 1.07 -22.19 -7.36
C GLU A 257 -0.40 -21.84 -7.65
N PRO A 258 -0.69 -20.92 -8.59
CA PRO A 258 -2.06 -20.64 -9.00
C PRO A 258 -2.76 -21.89 -9.56
N ALA A 259 -4.09 -21.92 -9.48
CA ALA A 259 -4.88 -22.94 -10.18
C ALA A 259 -4.53 -22.97 -11.68
N GLU A 260 -4.61 -24.16 -12.28
CA GLU A 260 -4.13 -24.38 -13.66
C GLU A 260 -4.88 -23.51 -14.69
N GLU A 261 -6.17 -23.24 -14.51
CA GLU A 261 -6.90 -22.30 -15.38
C GLU A 261 -6.35 -20.87 -15.31
N ILE A 262 -5.85 -20.42 -14.15
CA ILE A 262 -5.23 -19.10 -13.99
C ILE A 262 -3.84 -19.08 -14.64
N LYS A 263 -3.04 -20.11 -14.35
CA LYS A 263 -1.66 -20.23 -14.85
C LYS A 263 -1.59 -20.18 -16.37
N LYS A 264 -2.57 -20.76 -17.06
CA LYS A 264 -2.70 -20.75 -18.54
C LYS A 264 -2.94 -19.36 -19.13
N LEU A 265 -3.46 -18.40 -18.36
CA LEU A 265 -3.71 -17.03 -18.81
C LEU A 265 -2.49 -16.12 -18.63
N LEU A 266 -1.50 -16.54 -17.86
CA LEU A 266 -0.33 -15.74 -17.53
C LEU A 266 0.90 -16.19 -18.32
N PRO A 267 1.88 -15.29 -18.53
CA PRO A 267 3.13 -15.66 -19.16
C PRO A 267 3.81 -16.84 -18.43
N SER A 268 4.39 -17.77 -19.17
CA SER A 268 5.10 -18.91 -18.58
C SER A 268 6.35 -18.49 -17.82
N GLU A 269 7.02 -17.43 -18.28
CA GLU A 269 8.22 -16.87 -17.65
C GLU A 269 7.90 -15.63 -16.82
N PRO A 270 8.51 -15.46 -15.63
CA PRO A 270 8.29 -14.30 -14.80
C PRO A 270 8.93 -13.04 -15.40
N LYS A 271 8.20 -11.92 -15.33
CA LYS A 271 8.69 -10.59 -15.72
C LYS A 271 9.42 -9.90 -14.56
N GLN A 272 10.22 -8.88 -14.86
CA GLN A 272 10.88 -8.05 -13.84
C GLN A 272 9.91 -7.13 -13.09
N ASP A 273 8.75 -6.87 -13.70
CA ASP A 273 7.77 -5.90 -13.22
C ASP A 273 6.50 -6.65 -12.76
N SER A 274 5.91 -6.20 -11.65
CA SER A 274 4.78 -6.84 -10.99
C SER A 274 3.40 -6.30 -11.40
N ARG A 275 3.33 -5.31 -12.31
CA ARG A 275 2.07 -4.74 -12.79
C ARG A 275 1.22 -5.81 -13.44
N THR A 276 -0.07 -5.79 -13.13
CA THR A 276 -1.02 -6.73 -13.71
C THR A 276 -1.28 -6.44 -15.17
N GLN A 277 -1.67 -7.48 -15.88
CA GLN A 277 -2.31 -7.41 -17.19
C GLN A 277 -3.73 -7.92 -17.05
N GLU A 278 -4.64 -7.34 -17.84
CA GLU A 278 -6.01 -7.84 -17.98
C GLU A 278 -5.99 -9.28 -18.53
N LEU A 279 -6.88 -10.11 -18.01
CA LEU A 279 -7.00 -11.52 -18.34
C LEU A 279 -8.41 -11.83 -18.86
N THR A 280 -8.56 -12.96 -19.54
CA THR A 280 -9.88 -13.53 -19.78
C THR A 280 -10.53 -13.84 -18.43
N PRO A 281 -11.75 -13.35 -18.14
CA PRO A 281 -12.35 -13.52 -16.82
C PRO A 281 -12.61 -14.98 -16.44
N ILE A 282 -12.28 -15.35 -15.20
CA ILE A 282 -12.61 -16.66 -14.60
C ILE A 282 -13.39 -16.41 -13.31
N THR A 283 -14.55 -17.05 -13.17
CA THR A 283 -15.39 -16.91 -11.97
C THR A 283 -15.19 -18.08 -11.01
N PHE A 284 -15.06 -17.75 -9.73
CA PHE A 284 -14.96 -18.66 -8.61
C PHE A 284 -16.16 -18.46 -7.68
N ALA A 285 -16.75 -19.54 -7.20
CA ALA A 285 -17.70 -19.51 -6.10
C ALA A 285 -16.97 -19.31 -4.76
N ALA A 286 -17.70 -18.89 -3.73
CA ALA A 286 -17.15 -18.81 -2.38
C ALA A 286 -16.69 -20.20 -1.91
N GLY A 287 -15.46 -20.29 -1.40
CA GLY A 287 -14.82 -21.52 -0.98
C GLY A 287 -14.04 -22.28 -2.07
N ASP A 288 -14.11 -21.85 -3.33
CA ASP A 288 -13.33 -22.48 -4.40
C ASP A 288 -11.83 -22.27 -4.18
N LEU A 289 -11.04 -23.29 -4.52
CA LEU A 289 -9.59 -23.24 -4.48
C LEU A 289 -9.06 -22.41 -5.66
N VAL A 290 -8.31 -21.35 -5.37
CA VAL A 290 -7.69 -20.50 -6.41
C VAL A 290 -6.21 -20.78 -6.62
N GLY A 291 -5.59 -21.54 -5.71
CA GLY A 291 -4.19 -21.94 -5.79
C GLY A 291 -3.60 -22.27 -4.43
N TYR A 292 -2.28 -22.23 -4.36
CA TYR A 292 -1.50 -22.39 -3.14
C TYR A 292 -0.36 -21.38 -3.06
N THR A 293 0.13 -21.15 -1.86
CA THR A 293 1.29 -20.31 -1.63
C THR A 293 2.18 -20.83 -0.50
N THR A 294 3.49 -20.61 -0.63
CA THR A 294 4.47 -20.67 0.46
C THR A 294 4.93 -19.27 0.90
N GLY A 295 4.32 -18.22 0.35
CA GLY A 295 4.70 -16.83 0.56
C GLY A 295 6.00 -16.42 -0.13
N THR A 296 6.52 -15.25 0.26
CA THR A 296 7.80 -14.72 -0.17
C THR A 296 8.96 -15.61 0.23
N ASP A 297 10.02 -15.64 -0.59
CA ASP A 297 11.22 -16.46 -0.31
C ASP A 297 11.93 -16.08 0.99
N LEU A 298 11.82 -14.81 1.42
CA LEU A 298 12.54 -14.33 2.61
C LEU A 298 11.72 -14.41 3.90
N ALA A 299 10.42 -14.11 3.85
CA ALA A 299 9.61 -13.98 5.05
C ALA A 299 8.51 -15.06 5.17
N GLY A 300 8.23 -15.80 4.10
CA GLY A 300 7.20 -16.84 4.12
C GLY A 300 5.79 -16.27 4.36
N ASN A 301 5.59 -15.00 4.03
CA ASN A 301 4.31 -14.32 4.09
C ASN A 301 3.78 -14.03 2.69
N TRP A 302 2.47 -13.85 2.57
CA TRP A 302 1.82 -13.49 1.31
C TRP A 302 0.82 -12.35 1.51
N ASP A 303 0.42 -11.72 0.41
CA ASP A 303 -0.34 -10.47 0.47
C ASP A 303 -1.84 -10.73 0.33
N PHE A 304 -2.63 -10.09 1.19
CA PHE A 304 -4.08 -10.05 1.09
C PHE A 304 -4.58 -8.62 1.18
N GLY A 305 -5.12 -8.10 0.08
CA GLY A 305 -5.64 -6.74 -0.02
C GLY A 305 -7.12 -6.71 -0.40
N VAL A 306 -7.84 -5.71 0.11
CA VAL A 306 -9.19 -5.36 -0.33
C VAL A 306 -9.22 -3.87 -0.65
N TYR A 307 -9.80 -3.56 -1.81
CA TYR A 307 -9.90 -2.20 -2.34
C TYR A 307 -11.36 -1.91 -2.65
N ASN A 308 -11.88 -0.82 -2.11
CA ASN A 308 -13.27 -0.42 -2.24
C ASN A 308 -13.36 0.98 -2.85
N SER A 309 -13.80 1.07 -4.10
CA SER A 309 -13.83 2.33 -4.85
C SER A 309 -14.79 3.38 -4.29
N VAL A 310 -15.74 3.00 -3.42
CA VAL A 310 -16.61 3.96 -2.72
C VAL A 310 -15.98 4.54 -1.46
N VAL A 311 -14.81 4.02 -1.04
CA VAL A 311 -14.05 4.53 0.10
C VAL A 311 -12.94 5.46 -0.37
N ARG A 312 -12.86 6.62 0.26
CA ARG A 312 -11.74 7.55 0.17
C ARG A 312 -10.96 7.47 1.49
N ASN A 313 -9.81 6.80 1.50
CA ASN A 313 -9.00 6.68 2.71
C ASN A 313 -8.04 7.88 2.86
N ARG A 314 -7.25 7.89 3.95
CA ARG A 314 -6.34 9.01 4.28
C ARG A 314 -5.28 9.32 3.22
N TYR A 315 -4.95 8.39 2.33
CA TYR A 315 -3.96 8.62 1.27
C TYR A 315 -4.55 9.32 0.04
N ALA A 316 -5.88 9.45 -0.04
CA ALA A 316 -6.54 10.13 -1.15
C ALA A 316 -6.27 11.63 -1.21
N ASP A 317 -5.89 12.22 -0.07
CA ASP A 317 -5.53 13.63 0.06
C ASP A 317 -4.02 13.82 0.26
N ASP A 318 -3.23 12.73 0.26
CA ASP A 318 -1.77 12.79 0.39
C ASP A 318 -1.14 12.93 -1.00
N PRO A 319 -0.44 14.04 -1.29
CA PRO A 319 0.09 14.31 -2.64
C PRO A 319 1.10 13.27 -3.12
N ASN A 320 1.69 12.48 -2.21
CA ASN A 320 2.63 11.42 -2.59
C ASN A 320 1.91 10.14 -3.07
N TRP A 321 0.63 9.97 -2.73
CA TRP A 321 -0.10 8.70 -2.89
C TRP A 321 -1.45 8.84 -3.58
N SER A 322 -1.99 10.05 -3.69
CA SER A 322 -3.35 10.34 -4.16
C SER A 322 -3.64 9.91 -5.60
N GLU A 323 -2.61 9.72 -6.42
CA GLU A 323 -2.73 9.29 -7.81
C GLU A 323 -3.02 7.79 -7.97
N SER A 324 -2.74 6.98 -6.94
CA SER A 324 -2.91 5.53 -7.01
C SER A 324 -4.23 5.09 -6.40
N THR A 325 -5.15 4.59 -7.22
CA THR A 325 -6.41 4.02 -6.73
C THR A 325 -6.19 2.87 -5.75
N THR A 326 -5.13 2.07 -5.93
CA THR A 326 -4.72 1.02 -4.99
C THR A 326 -4.39 1.59 -3.60
N TYR A 327 -3.80 2.79 -3.54
CA TYR A 327 -3.47 3.41 -2.25
C TYR A 327 -4.67 4.10 -1.63
N THR A 328 -5.48 4.79 -2.43
CA THR A 328 -6.55 5.66 -1.96
C THR A 328 -7.86 4.95 -1.62
N THR A 329 -8.06 3.73 -2.13
CA THR A 329 -9.29 2.93 -1.93
C THR A 329 -9.08 1.70 -1.04
N ALA A 330 -7.86 1.50 -0.53
CA ALA A 330 -7.58 0.39 0.37
C ALA A 330 -8.34 0.52 1.69
N VAL A 331 -8.83 -0.62 2.19
CA VAL A 331 -9.62 -0.74 3.42
C VAL A 331 -9.06 -1.88 4.28
N CYS A 332 -9.59 -2.09 5.48
CA CYS A 332 -9.29 -3.30 6.23
C CYS A 332 -9.92 -4.51 5.52
N PRO A 333 -9.13 -5.49 5.03
CA PRO A 333 -9.67 -6.68 4.37
C PRO A 333 -10.52 -7.53 5.29
N PHE A 334 -10.17 -7.53 6.58
CA PHE A 334 -10.75 -8.41 7.58
C PHE A 334 -12.11 -7.94 8.09
N ASP A 335 -12.52 -6.70 7.80
CA ASP A 335 -13.84 -6.18 8.15
C ASP A 335 -14.96 -6.77 7.27
N TYR A 336 -14.62 -7.39 6.14
CA TYR A 336 -15.57 -7.99 5.21
C TYR A 336 -16.01 -9.40 5.64
N PHE A 337 -15.30 -10.05 6.57
CA PHE A 337 -15.66 -11.39 7.02
C PHE A 337 -16.89 -11.39 7.92
N THR A 338 -17.65 -12.48 7.84
CA THR A 338 -18.77 -12.73 8.77
C THR A 338 -18.37 -12.57 10.23
N GLU A 339 -19.35 -12.28 11.09
CA GLU A 339 -19.15 -12.18 12.55
C GLU A 339 -18.49 -13.43 13.16
N LYS A 340 -18.68 -14.60 12.55
CA LYS A 340 -18.05 -15.84 12.96
C LYS A 340 -16.55 -15.89 12.63
N LEU A 341 -16.17 -15.44 11.43
CA LEU A 341 -14.79 -15.56 10.93
C LEU A 341 -13.91 -14.38 11.37
N LYS A 342 -14.46 -13.17 11.42
CA LYS A 342 -13.70 -11.95 11.76
C LYS A 342 -12.86 -12.08 13.04
N PRO A 343 -13.39 -12.60 14.18
CA PRO A 343 -12.59 -12.78 15.39
C PRO A 343 -11.42 -13.75 15.22
N VAL A 344 -11.52 -14.75 14.33
CA VAL A 344 -10.45 -15.72 14.05
C VAL A 344 -9.25 -15.02 13.41
N TYR A 345 -9.49 -14.10 12.46
CA TYR A 345 -8.42 -13.30 11.85
C TYR A 345 -7.84 -12.29 12.83
N PHE A 346 -8.69 -11.61 13.60
CA PHE A 346 -8.25 -10.58 14.55
C PHE A 346 -7.37 -11.18 15.65
N ALA A 347 -7.67 -12.41 16.10
CA ALA A 347 -6.84 -13.14 17.06
C ALA A 347 -5.43 -13.45 16.55
N LYS A 348 -5.18 -13.38 15.23
CA LYS A 348 -3.87 -13.56 14.61
C LYS A 348 -3.14 -12.24 14.36
N PHE A 349 -3.76 -11.09 14.62
CA PHE A 349 -3.11 -9.81 14.36
C PHE A 349 -1.85 -9.64 15.21
N ASN A 350 -0.76 -9.26 14.55
CA ASN A 350 0.49 -8.94 15.24
C ASN A 350 0.31 -7.59 15.96
N PRO A 351 0.36 -7.55 17.31
CA PRO A 351 0.14 -6.33 18.08
C PRO A 351 1.19 -5.24 17.79
N ALA A 352 2.41 -5.62 17.42
CA ALA A 352 3.46 -4.68 17.05
C ALA A 352 3.15 -3.93 15.73
N MET A 353 2.33 -4.54 14.87
CA MET A 353 1.92 -3.94 13.59
C MET A 353 0.57 -3.22 13.68
N LEU A 354 -0.26 -3.56 14.66
CA LEU A 354 -1.56 -2.94 14.88
C LEU A 354 -1.48 -1.46 15.28
N GLY A 355 -0.43 -1.08 16.02
CA GLY A 355 -0.15 0.31 16.38
C GLY A 355 0.21 1.21 15.18
N GLY A 356 0.28 0.64 13.97
CA GLY A 356 0.67 1.35 12.77
C GLY A 356 2.19 1.43 12.61
N ASN A 357 2.61 1.84 11.42
CA ASN A 357 4.01 2.19 11.14
C ASN A 357 4.12 3.71 11.04
N PRO A 358 4.75 4.41 12.01
CA PRO A 358 5.09 5.82 11.85
C PRO A 358 5.91 6.01 10.57
N PRO A 359 5.62 7.04 9.74
CA PRO A 359 4.76 8.19 10.01
C PRO A 359 3.27 8.02 9.62
N HIS A 360 2.86 6.87 9.10
CA HIS A 360 1.58 6.73 8.39
C HIS A 360 0.37 6.39 9.26
N GLY A 361 0.52 6.40 10.59
CA GLY A 361 -0.59 6.27 11.54
C GLY A 361 -1.14 4.86 11.70
N GLU A 362 -2.30 4.74 12.36
CA GLU A 362 -2.93 3.49 12.77
C GLU A 362 -3.26 2.55 11.59
N SER A 363 -3.42 1.27 11.88
CA SER A 363 -3.95 0.31 10.91
C SER A 363 -5.33 0.75 10.37
N PHE A 364 -5.65 0.35 9.14
CA PHE A 364 -7.02 0.40 8.63
C PHE A 364 -7.96 -0.52 9.41
N CYS A 365 -7.43 -1.56 10.07
CA CYS A 365 -8.18 -2.51 10.86
C CYS A 365 -8.28 -2.04 12.32
N LYS A 366 -9.50 -1.90 12.81
CA LYS A 366 -9.80 -1.53 14.20
C LYS A 366 -10.28 -2.77 14.95
N MET A 367 -9.70 -3.03 16.13
CA MET A 367 -10.09 -4.15 17.00
C MET A 367 -11.39 -3.90 17.74
#